data_AF-A0A661JFW2-F1
#
_entry.id   AF-A0A661JFW2-F1
#
_cell.length_a   1.000
_cell.length_b   1.000
_cell.length_c   1.000
_cell.angle_alpha   90.00
_cell.angle_beta   90.00
_cell.angle_gamma   90.00
#
_symmetry.space_group_name_H-M   'P 1'
#
loop_
_entity.id
_entity.type
_entity.pdbx_description
1 polymer ?
#
loop_
_entity_poly.entity_id
_entity_poly.type
_entity_poly.pdbx_seq_one_letter_code
_entity_poly.pdbx_strand_id
1 'polypeptide(L)' 'MLSRDVVKEIERVVGPEDLLEDSEDRACYSYDANTSGEAPSVVAFPESAEEVSRILRLANEHLFPVFPRGAGTGMTG' A
#
# COMPACT_ATOMS: atom_id res chain seq x y z
N MET A 1 -12.22 2.41 3.81
CA MET A 1 -11.05 2.69 4.67
C MET A 1 -10.63 1.41 5.35
N LEU A 2 -9.32 1.12 5.34
CA LEU A 2 -8.76 -0.04 6.04
C LEU A 2 -8.98 0.10 7.56
N SER A 3 -9.18 -1.02 8.26
CA SER A 3 -9.32 -0.98 9.72
C SER A 3 -7.97 -0.68 10.38
N ARG A 4 -7.99 0.00 11.52
CA ARG A 4 -6.76 0.41 12.22
C ARG A 4 -5.94 -0.76 12.73
N ASP A 5 -6.58 -1.89 13.01
CA ASP A 5 -5.89 -3.11 13.44
C ASP A 5 -5.11 -3.73 12.29
N VAL A 6 -5.70 -3.79 11.09
CA VAL A 6 -5.02 -4.29 9.87
C VAL A 6 -3.85 -3.39 9.49
N VAL A 7 -4.00 -2.06 9.60
CA VAL A 7 -2.90 -1.13 9.36
C VAL A 7 -1.70 -1.43 10.26
N LYS A 8 -1.93 -1.65 11.57
CA LYS A 8 -0.87 -2.05 12.51
C LYS A 8 -0.27 -3.42 12.20
N GLU A 9 -1.03 -4.34 11.64
CA GLU A 9 -0.49 -5.63 11.21
C GLU A 9 0.43 -5.47 10.00
N ILE A 10 0.08 -4.61 9.04
CA ILE A 10 0.95 -4.27 7.90
C ILE A 10 2.21 -3.56 8.41
N GLU A 11 2.09 -2.61 9.33
CA GLU A 11 3.22 -1.92 9.96
C GLU A 11 4.19 -2.92 10.63
N ARG A 12 3.68 -3.94 11.31
CA ARG A 12 4.53 -4.99 11.91
C ARG A 12 5.24 -5.87 10.87
N VAL A 13 4.73 -5.94 9.65
CA VAL A 13 5.35 -6.71 8.57
C VAL A 13 6.52 -5.94 7.97
N VAL A 14 6.32 -4.67 7.61
CA VAL A 14 7.32 -3.87 6.89
C VAL A 14 8.19 -3.00 7.79
N GLY A 15 7.73 -2.67 9.00
CA GLY A 15 8.36 -1.69 9.88
C GLY A 15 7.68 -0.32 9.80
N PRO A 16 7.80 0.52 10.85
CA PRO A 16 7.16 1.84 10.88
C PRO A 16 7.77 2.82 9.87
N GLU A 17 9.04 2.67 9.52
CA GLU A 17 9.72 3.48 8.49
C GLU A 17 9.23 3.18 7.06
N ASP A 18 8.70 1.98 6.82
CA ASP A 18 8.30 1.49 5.49
C ASP A 18 6.77 1.47 5.30
N LEU A 19 6.03 2.19 6.16
CA LEU A 19 4.58 2.38 6.03
C LEU A 19 4.22 3.87 6.05
N LEU A 20 3.63 4.35 4.95
CA LEU A 20 3.13 5.72 4.85
C LEU A 20 1.62 5.77 5.10
N GLU A 21 1.23 6.50 6.13
CA GLU A 21 -0.16 6.75 6.52
C GLU A 21 -0.61 8.21 6.33
N ASP A 22 0.36 9.13 6.26
CA ASP A 22 0.12 10.56 6.13
C ASP A 22 -0.56 10.92 4.82
N SER A 23 -1.46 11.90 4.87
CA SER A 23 -2.30 12.29 3.72
C SER A 23 -1.49 12.76 2.53
N GLU A 24 -0.43 13.51 2.77
CA GLU A 24 0.46 14.12 1.79
C GLU A 24 1.26 13.05 1.05
N ASP A 25 1.80 12.09 1.79
CA ASP A 25 2.54 10.96 1.24
C ASP A 25 1.62 10.09 0.39
N ARG A 26 0.46 9.70 0.92
CA ARG A 26 -0.52 8.88 0.19
C ARG A 26 -1.05 9.57 -1.06
N ALA A 27 -1.18 10.90 -1.05
CA ALA A 27 -1.55 11.66 -2.25
C ALA A 27 -0.52 11.50 -3.37
N CYS A 28 0.78 11.39 -3.05
CA CYS A 28 1.82 11.16 -4.05
C CYS A 28 1.72 9.78 -4.73
N TYR A 29 1.00 8.84 -4.12
CA TYR A 29 0.73 7.50 -4.67
C TYR A 29 -0.69 7.34 -5.21
N SER A 30 -1.47 8.42 -5.29
CA SER A 30 -2.86 8.39 -5.80
C SER A 30 -2.96 8.37 -7.32
N TYR A 31 -1.88 8.70 -8.04
CA TYR A 31 -1.85 8.75 -9.51
C TYR A 31 -0.55 8.18 -10.06
N ASP A 32 -0.56 7.78 -11.32
CA ASP A 32 0.61 7.51 -12.15
C ASP A 32 0.68 8.55 -13.29
N ALA A 33 1.29 8.23 -14.43
CA ALA A 33 1.36 9.15 -15.56
C ALA A 33 -0.02 9.37 -16.24
N ASN A 34 -1.07 8.61 -15.89
CA ASN A 34 -2.47 8.88 -16.25
C ASN A 34 -3.11 10.01 -15.43
N THR A 35 -2.44 10.54 -14.39
CA THR A 35 -2.87 11.67 -13.51
C THR A 35 -4.21 11.51 -12.79
N SER A 36 -4.95 10.43 -13.06
CA SER A 36 -6.23 10.10 -12.44
C SER A 36 -6.02 9.02 -11.38
N GLY A 37 -6.73 9.12 -10.27
CA GLY A 37 -6.80 8.05 -9.27
C GLY A 37 -7.24 8.52 -7.89
N GLU A 38 -7.23 7.60 -6.94
CA GLU A 38 -7.67 7.82 -5.56
C GLU A 38 -6.54 7.47 -4.59
N ALA A 39 -6.42 8.23 -3.50
CA ALA A 39 -5.40 7.97 -2.50
C ALA A 39 -5.65 6.61 -1.82
N PRO A 40 -4.63 5.73 -1.72
CA PRO A 40 -4.76 4.46 -1.01
C PRO A 40 -4.98 4.70 0.48
N SER A 41 -5.36 3.67 1.25
CA SER A 41 -5.47 3.79 2.71
C SER A 41 -4.10 3.91 3.39
N VAL A 42 -3.10 3.20 2.88
CA VAL A 42 -1.69 3.22 3.30
C VAL A 42 -0.81 2.84 2.11
N VAL A 43 0.48 3.15 2.16
CA VAL A 43 1.50 2.70 1.19
C VAL A 43 2.59 1.96 1.94
N ALA A 44 2.92 0.74 1.51
CA ALA A 44 3.93 -0.10 2.16
C ALA A 44 5.11 -0.36 1.23
N PHE A 45 6.34 -0.35 1.75
CA PHE A 45 7.58 -0.63 1.04
C PHE A 45 8.22 -1.94 1.55
N PRO A 46 7.69 -3.11 1.17
CA PRO A 46 8.31 -4.37 1.57
C PRO A 46 9.69 -4.54 0.91
N GLU A 47 10.67 -5.00 1.68
CA GLU A 47 12.05 -5.24 1.24
C GLU A 47 12.31 -6.71 0.87
N SER A 48 11.36 -7.60 1.15
CA SER A 48 11.48 -9.04 0.89
C SER A 48 10.22 -9.65 0.27
N ALA A 49 10.40 -10.75 -0.48
CA ALA A 49 9.29 -11.53 -1.02
C ALA A 49 8.41 -12.13 0.09
N GLU A 50 9.02 -12.42 1.24
CA GLU A 50 8.36 -12.91 2.44
C GLU A 50 7.40 -11.86 3.03
N GLU A 51 7.78 -10.59 3.09
CA GLU A 51 6.89 -9.49 3.51
C GLU A 51 5.74 -9.29 2.53
N VAL A 52 6.02 -9.28 1.22
CA VAL A 52 4.98 -9.23 0.18
C VAL A 52 3.98 -10.38 0.39
N SER A 53 4.48 -11.61 0.60
CA SER A 53 3.62 -12.77 0.84
C SER A 53 2.74 -12.61 2.08
N ARG A 54 3.27 -12.04 3.17
CA ARG A 54 2.50 -11.78 4.41
C ARG A 54 1.41 -10.73 4.18
N ILE A 55 1.71 -9.63 3.49
CA ILE A 55 0.72 -8.60 3.16
C ILE A 55 -0.40 -9.19 2.30
N LEU A 56 -0.08 -10.01 1.28
CA LEU A 56 -1.07 -10.65 0.43
C LEU A 56 -1.95 -11.67 1.19
N ARG A 57 -1.40 -12.35 2.20
CA ARG A 57 -2.20 -13.21 3.09
C ARG A 57 -3.17 -12.38 3.94
N LEU A 58 -2.71 -11.31 4.57
CA LEU A 58 -3.57 -10.38 5.30
C LEU A 58 -4.67 -9.80 4.40
N ALA A 59 -4.33 -9.45 3.16
CA ALA A 59 -5.29 -8.96 2.17
C ALA A 59 -6.39 -9.98 1.88
N ASN A 60 -6.03 -11.26 1.76
CA ASN A 60 -6.99 -12.33 1.54
C ASN A 60 -7.84 -12.63 2.79
N GLU A 61 -7.25 -12.55 3.99
CA GLU A 61 -7.95 -12.79 5.26
C GLU A 61 -8.93 -11.66 5.61
N HIS A 62 -8.53 -10.41 5.40
CA HIS A 62 -9.32 -9.22 5.73
C HIS A 62 -10.05 -8.60 4.53
N LEU A 63 -9.93 -9.21 3.35
CA LEU A 63 -10.62 -8.84 2.11
C LEU A 63 -10.41 -7.38 1.69
N PHE A 64 -9.15 -6.93 1.65
CA PHE A 64 -8.78 -5.62 1.11
C PHE A 64 -7.98 -5.74 -0.20
N PRO A 65 -8.14 -4.79 -1.14
CA PRO A 65 -7.39 -4.79 -2.38
C PRO A 65 -5.93 -4.37 -2.15
N VAL A 66 -5.03 -4.95 -2.92
CA VAL A 66 -3.60 -4.57 -2.97
C VAL A 66 -3.26 -4.14 -4.40
N PHE A 67 -2.62 -2.99 -4.53
CA PHE A 67 -2.22 -2.40 -5.80
C PHE A 67 -0.68 -2.42 -5.89
N PRO A 68 -0.07 -3.42 -6.55
CA PRO A 68 1.38 -3.43 -6.73
C PRO A 68 1.78 -2.27 -7.64
N ARG A 69 2.78 -1.50 -7.23
CA ARG A 69 3.25 -0.33 -7.96
C ARG A 69 4.77 -0.33 -8.03
N GLY A 70 5.30 -0.11 -9.23
CA GLY A 70 6.71 0.21 -9.46
C GLY A 70 6.97 1.71 -9.42
N ALA A 71 7.60 2.26 -10.46
CA ALA A 71 7.92 3.70 -10.53
C ALA A 71 6.71 4.62 -10.77
N GLY A 72 5.52 4.09 -11.06
CA GLY A 72 4.33 4.93 -11.29
C GLY A 72 4.29 5.63 -12.65
N THR A 73 4.87 5.03 -13.69
CA THR A 73 4.87 5.56 -15.06
C THR A 73 3.81 4.93 -15.96
N GLY A 74 2.83 4.24 -15.37
CA GLY A 74 1.68 3.68 -16.09
C GLY A 74 0.81 4.78 -16.69
N MET A 75 0.14 4.47 -17.81
CA MET A 75 -0.73 5.42 -18.52
C MET A 75 -2.19 4.98 -18.56
N THR A 76 -2.51 3.83 -18.00
CA THR A 76 -3.83 3.20 -18.16
C THR A 76 -4.56 2.96 -16.83
N GLY A 77 -3.92 3.23 -15.70
CA GLY A 77 -4.42 2.83 -14.38
C GLY A 77 -4.12 1.36 -14.09
#